data_AF-A0A941G4K6-F1
#
_entry.id   AF-A0A941G4K6-F1
#
_cell.length_a   1.000
_cell.length_b   1.000
_cell.length_c   1.000
_cell.angle_alpha   90.00
_cell.angle_beta   90.00
_cell.angle_gamma   90.00
#
_symmetry.space_group_name_H-M   'P 1'
#
loop_
_entity.id
_entity.type
_entity.pdbx_description
1 polymer ?
#
loop_
_entity_poly.entity_id
_entity_poly.type
_entity_poly.pdbx_seq_one_letter_code
_entity_poly.pdbx_strand_id
1 'polypeptide(L)'
;MELYINAMTSSPGNLLLQFIEDESSALRRGERGAFYPDNHHLITPLIVRAPRLLSEEDRVELYFHLLRGDVCPSIKAEGEFELLRAAHARVLPLLSEGYPACTLPRARGLFLFGLDDRGALPDEPPATLASYIGHLAFWRYADSFWHMPGMLKKRAKFVELAQDGARLARVRKVLLGMRLREDLPMATCLWFWSFVFLALQDEAAGAAVVDKILAESVSVDDAELIRSCLLRYLAVSERPGLAALVEARP
;
A
#
# COMPACT_ATOMS: atom_id res chain seq x y z
N MET A 1 2.05 1.79 32.89
CA MET A 1 2.00 0.47 33.59
C MET A 1 0.55 0.00 33.79
N GLU A 2 -0.37 0.88 34.21
CA GLU A 2 -1.80 0.53 34.37
C GLU A 2 -2.51 0.13 33.06
N LEU A 3 -2.23 0.79 31.93
CA LEU A 3 -2.83 0.45 30.62
C LEU A 3 -2.50 -0.98 30.16
N TYR A 4 -1.29 -1.46 30.43
CA TYR A 4 -0.83 -2.79 30.01
C TYR A 4 -1.48 -3.93 30.81
N ILE A 5 -1.76 -3.70 32.09
CA ILE A 5 -2.43 -4.68 32.98
C ILE A 5 -3.92 -4.81 32.63
N ASN A 6 -4.58 -3.71 32.25
CA ASN A 6 -5.98 -3.73 31.80
C ASN A 6 -6.17 -4.44 30.44
N ALA A 7 -5.19 -4.36 29.53
CA ALA A 7 -5.27 -5.04 28.24
C ALA A 7 -5.20 -6.58 28.38
N MET A 8 -4.32 -7.12 29.25
CA MET A 8 -4.21 -8.57 29.43
C MET A 8 -5.42 -9.24 30.11
N THR A 9 -6.28 -8.45 30.74
CA THR A 9 -7.50 -8.93 31.44
C THR A 9 -8.79 -8.58 30.70
N SER A 10 -8.71 -7.79 29.62
CA SER A 10 -9.87 -7.39 28.83
C SER A 10 -10.39 -8.53 27.93
N SER A 11 -11.71 -8.59 27.75
CA SER A 11 -12.30 -9.52 26.77
C SER A 11 -11.81 -9.20 25.35
N PRO A 12 -11.76 -10.17 24.43
CA PRO A 12 -11.34 -9.92 23.04
C PRO A 12 -12.15 -8.81 22.33
N GLY A 13 -13.46 -8.72 22.58
CA GLY A 13 -14.28 -7.64 22.03
C GLY A 13 -13.90 -6.28 22.63
N ASN A 14 -13.70 -6.22 23.95
CA ASN A 14 -13.32 -4.99 24.64
C ASN A 14 -11.95 -4.46 24.18
N LEU A 15 -11.00 -5.34 23.86
CA LEU A 15 -9.70 -4.93 23.30
C LEU A 15 -9.85 -4.21 21.95
N LEU A 16 -10.75 -4.69 21.09
CA LEU A 16 -11.02 -4.03 19.80
C LEU A 16 -11.75 -2.70 19.99
N LEU A 17 -12.71 -2.64 20.93
CA LEU A 17 -13.43 -1.41 21.25
C LEU A 17 -12.51 -0.34 21.87
N GLN A 18 -11.60 -0.72 22.77
CA GLN A 18 -10.60 0.18 23.33
C GLN A 18 -9.66 0.75 22.26
N PHE A 19 -9.25 -0.09 21.29
CA PHE A 19 -8.49 0.37 20.13
C PHE A 19 -9.26 1.42 19.31
N ILE A 20 -10.54 1.15 19.00
CA ILE A 20 -11.41 2.08 18.25
C ILE A 20 -11.57 3.40 19.01
N GLU A 21 -11.84 3.35 20.31
CA GLU A 21 -12.05 4.52 21.14
C GLU A 21 -10.80 5.40 21.23
N ASP A 22 -9.64 4.79 21.45
CA ASP A 22 -8.35 5.49 21.53
C ASP A 22 -8.00 6.17 20.19
N GLU A 23 -8.08 5.45 19.07
CA GLU A 23 -7.81 6.02 17.74
C GLU A 23 -8.84 7.09 17.36
N SER A 24 -10.12 6.93 17.71
CA SER A 24 -11.16 7.94 17.47
C SER A 24 -10.93 9.21 18.29
N SER A 25 -10.46 9.06 19.54
CA SER A 25 -10.09 10.18 20.39
C SER A 25 -8.87 10.91 19.87
N ALA A 26 -7.84 10.18 19.43
CA ALA A 26 -6.63 10.75 18.85
C ALA A 26 -6.89 11.48 17.52
N LEU A 27 -7.75 10.92 16.66
CA LEU A 27 -8.07 11.54 15.37
C LEU A 27 -8.73 12.92 15.54
N ARG A 28 -9.54 13.13 16.59
CA ARG A 28 -10.09 14.48 16.89
C ARG A 28 -9.02 15.54 17.16
N ARG A 29 -7.78 15.13 17.46
CA ARG A 29 -6.61 15.98 17.62
C ARG A 29 -5.67 15.95 16.40
N GLY A 30 -6.04 15.24 15.34
CA GLY A 30 -5.18 15.02 14.17
C GLY A 30 -4.05 14.00 14.40
N GLU A 31 -4.17 13.14 15.42
CA GLU A 31 -3.09 12.24 15.87
C GLU A 31 -3.42 10.75 15.65
N ARG A 32 -2.47 9.89 16.02
CA ARG A 32 -2.66 8.44 16.19
C ARG A 32 -2.85 8.08 17.65
N GLY A 33 -3.66 7.05 17.88
CA GLY A 33 -3.83 6.43 19.18
C GLY A 33 -2.53 5.78 19.68
N ALA A 34 -2.34 5.80 21.00
CA ALA A 34 -1.19 5.19 21.67
C ALA A 34 -1.44 3.72 22.04
N PHE A 35 -2.69 3.25 22.00
CA PHE A 35 -3.06 1.91 22.43
C PHE A 35 -2.54 0.82 21.50
N TYR A 36 -2.61 1.03 20.18
CA TYR A 36 -2.21 0.01 19.20
C TYR A 36 -0.72 -0.31 19.22
N PRO A 37 0.23 0.65 19.23
CA PRO A 37 1.66 0.33 19.30
C PRO A 37 2.02 -0.67 20.41
N ASP A 38 1.48 -0.47 21.61
CA ASP A 38 1.75 -1.31 22.77
C ASP A 38 0.99 -2.66 22.74
N ASN A 39 -0.17 -2.71 22.08
CA ASN A 39 -1.08 -3.86 22.13
C ASN A 39 -1.30 -4.55 20.77
N HIS A 40 -0.54 -4.20 19.73
CA HIS A 40 -0.75 -4.69 18.37
C HIS A 40 -0.71 -6.23 18.29
N HIS A 41 0.12 -6.87 19.11
CA HIS A 41 0.25 -8.32 19.21
C HIS A 41 -1.00 -9.01 19.78
N LEU A 42 -1.79 -8.30 20.60
CA LEU A 42 -3.08 -8.76 21.13
C LEU A 42 -4.23 -8.45 20.15
N ILE A 43 -4.16 -7.30 19.47
CA ILE A 43 -5.22 -6.82 18.57
C ILE A 43 -5.19 -7.55 17.22
N THR A 44 -4.02 -7.72 16.61
CA THR A 44 -3.87 -8.26 15.25
C THR A 44 -4.54 -9.63 15.06
N PRO A 45 -4.39 -10.60 15.98
CA PRO A 45 -5.08 -11.89 15.87
C PRO A 45 -6.61 -11.81 15.99
N LEU A 46 -7.14 -10.73 16.58
CA LEU A 46 -8.57 -10.53 16.79
C LEU A 46 -9.28 -9.92 15.59
N ILE A 47 -8.55 -9.26 14.68
CA ILE A 47 -9.12 -8.62 13.48
C ILE A 47 -9.92 -9.63 12.64
N VAL A 48 -9.41 -10.86 12.45
CA VAL A 48 -10.11 -11.92 11.70
C VAL A 48 -11.34 -12.47 12.43
N ARG A 49 -11.47 -12.20 13.73
CA ARG A 49 -12.60 -12.59 14.59
C ARG A 49 -13.59 -11.46 14.81
N ALA A 50 -13.31 -10.25 14.34
CA ALA A 50 -14.17 -9.08 14.50
C ALA A 50 -15.65 -9.35 14.16
N PRO A 51 -16.02 -10.12 13.11
CA PRO A 51 -17.43 -10.45 12.81
C PRO A 51 -18.21 -11.15 13.92
N ARG A 52 -17.51 -11.79 14.86
CA ARG A 52 -18.12 -12.47 16.02
C ARG A 52 -18.06 -11.66 17.30
N LEU A 53 -17.31 -10.56 17.30
CA LEU A 53 -16.96 -9.80 18.50
C LEU A 53 -17.55 -8.39 18.50
N LEU A 54 -17.86 -7.85 17.33
CA LEU A 54 -18.24 -6.46 17.11
C LEU A 54 -19.53 -6.36 16.32
N SER A 55 -20.23 -5.23 16.50
CA SER A 55 -21.34 -4.84 15.62
C SER A 55 -20.84 -4.50 14.21
N GLU A 56 -21.76 -4.32 13.26
CA GLU A 56 -21.39 -3.86 11.92
C GLU A 56 -20.76 -2.46 11.93
N GLU A 57 -21.33 -1.54 12.70
CA GLU A 57 -20.82 -0.18 12.87
C GLU A 57 -19.40 -0.18 13.44
N ASP A 58 -19.17 -0.93 14.53
CA ASP A 58 -17.85 -1.04 15.15
C ASP A 58 -16.81 -1.70 14.22
N ARG A 59 -17.24 -2.59 13.31
CA ARG A 59 -16.33 -3.16 12.30
C ARG A 59 -15.92 -2.13 11.26
N VAL A 60 -16.82 -1.26 10.84
CA VAL A 60 -16.47 -0.14 9.93
C VAL A 60 -15.48 0.79 10.62
N GLU A 61 -15.69 1.13 11.90
CA GLU A 61 -14.74 1.93 12.69
C GLU A 61 -13.38 1.23 12.85
N LEU A 62 -13.38 -0.07 13.16
CA LEU A 62 -12.17 -0.88 13.24
C LEU A 62 -11.38 -0.82 11.93
N TYR A 63 -12.04 -1.09 10.80
CA TYR A 63 -11.40 -1.10 9.49
C TYR A 63 -10.92 0.28 9.08
N PHE A 64 -11.66 1.33 9.41
CA PHE A 64 -11.27 2.71 9.14
C PHE A 64 -9.95 3.05 9.84
N HIS A 65 -9.83 2.77 11.13
CA HIS A 65 -8.60 3.05 11.89
C HIS A 65 -7.44 2.13 11.51
N LEU A 66 -7.70 0.86 11.19
CA LEU A 66 -6.67 -0.04 10.65
C LEU A 66 -6.12 0.50 9.32
N LEU A 67 -6.98 0.86 8.37
CA LEU A 67 -6.56 1.41 7.09
C LEU A 67 -5.78 2.72 7.27
N ARG A 68 -6.28 3.64 8.11
CA ARG A 68 -5.59 4.90 8.45
C ARG A 68 -4.18 4.67 8.98
N GLY A 69 -3.97 3.59 9.74
CA GLY A 69 -2.67 3.14 10.25
C GLY A 69 -1.86 2.24 9.30
N ASP A 70 -2.19 2.21 8.00
CA ASP A 70 -1.56 1.36 6.97
C ASP A 70 -1.67 -0.16 7.23
N VAL A 71 -2.72 -0.59 7.94
CA VAL A 71 -3.02 -2.00 8.19
C VAL A 71 -4.21 -2.43 7.33
N CYS A 72 -3.93 -3.16 6.24
CA CYS A 72 -4.97 -3.74 5.39
C CYS A 72 -5.33 -5.17 5.85
N PRO A 73 -6.55 -5.39 6.39
CA PRO A 73 -6.94 -6.68 6.96
C PRO A 73 -7.17 -7.76 5.89
N SER A 74 -6.93 -9.02 6.25
CA SER A 74 -7.27 -10.16 5.39
C SER A 74 -8.77 -10.46 5.50
N ILE A 75 -9.54 -10.10 4.47
CA ILE A 75 -10.98 -10.34 4.38
C ILE A 75 -11.27 -11.60 3.56
N LYS A 76 -12.30 -12.37 3.94
CA LYS A 76 -12.66 -13.64 3.29
C LYS A 76 -14.14 -13.75 2.90
N ALA A 77 -14.97 -12.77 3.26
CA ALA A 77 -16.40 -12.78 3.00
C ALA A 77 -16.80 -11.47 2.31
N GLU A 78 -17.71 -11.55 1.34
CA GLU A 78 -18.13 -10.39 0.55
C GLU A 78 -18.77 -9.30 1.42
N GLY A 79 -19.62 -9.68 2.38
CA GLY A 79 -20.22 -8.72 3.32
C GLY A 79 -19.17 -7.91 4.10
N GLU A 80 -18.10 -8.56 4.59
CA GLU A 80 -17.01 -7.88 5.28
C GLU A 80 -16.19 -6.98 4.35
N PHE A 81 -16.11 -7.33 3.07
CA PHE A 81 -15.40 -6.52 2.09
C PHE A 81 -16.16 -5.22 1.78
N GLU A 82 -17.49 -5.28 1.73
CA GLU A 82 -18.32 -4.06 1.61
C GLU A 82 -18.15 -3.14 2.82
N LEU A 83 -18.04 -3.69 4.04
CA LEU A 83 -17.70 -2.89 5.23
C LEU A 83 -16.30 -2.26 5.14
N LEU A 84 -15.32 -3.03 4.65
CA LEU A 84 -13.96 -2.51 4.42
C LEU A 84 -13.94 -1.40 3.36
N ARG A 85 -14.75 -1.51 2.30
CA ARG A 85 -14.89 -0.47 1.28
C ARG A 85 -15.54 0.79 1.85
N ALA A 86 -16.56 0.64 2.68
CA ALA A 86 -17.18 1.76 3.40
C ALA A 86 -16.16 2.48 4.30
N ALA A 87 -15.33 1.70 5.02
CA ALA A 87 -14.23 2.23 5.81
C ALA A 87 -13.18 2.96 4.93
N HIS A 88 -12.77 2.38 3.81
CA HIS A 88 -11.82 3.01 2.87
C HIS A 88 -12.34 4.34 2.33
N ALA A 89 -13.63 4.42 1.97
CA ALA A 89 -14.24 5.67 1.50
C ALA A 89 -14.11 6.81 2.54
N ARG A 90 -14.15 6.47 3.83
CA ARG A 90 -13.93 7.44 4.93
C ARG A 90 -12.47 7.83 5.13
N VAL A 91 -11.52 7.01 4.68
CA VAL A 91 -10.08 7.31 4.76
C VAL A 91 -9.66 8.32 3.69
N LEU A 92 -10.34 8.34 2.54
CA LEU A 92 -9.92 9.16 1.39
C LEU A 92 -9.59 10.62 1.76
N PRO A 93 -10.44 11.37 2.49
CA PRO A 93 -10.15 12.77 2.80
C PRO A 93 -8.86 12.97 3.63
N LEU A 94 -8.42 11.94 4.36
CA LEU A 94 -7.25 11.99 5.22
C LEU A 94 -5.94 11.66 4.49
N LEU A 95 -6.00 11.13 3.26
CA LEU A 95 -4.81 10.74 2.50
C LEU A 95 -3.90 11.94 2.21
N SER A 96 -4.46 13.15 2.06
CA SER A 96 -3.71 14.39 1.89
C SER A 96 -3.11 14.97 3.16
N GLU A 97 -3.64 14.60 4.32
CA GLU A 97 -3.09 15.06 5.60
C GLU A 97 -1.77 14.33 5.94
N GLY A 98 -1.65 13.07 5.53
CA GLY A 98 -0.45 12.27 5.78
C GLY A 98 -0.21 12.03 7.28
N TYR A 99 1.03 11.71 7.64
CA TYR A 99 1.39 11.46 9.04
C TYR A 99 1.25 12.74 9.89
N PRO A 100 0.65 12.67 11.11
CA PRO A 100 0.19 11.47 11.81
C PRO A 100 -1.27 11.10 11.57
N ALA A 101 -2.05 11.92 10.89
CA ALA A 101 -3.48 11.68 10.67
C ALA A 101 -3.74 10.37 9.90
N CYS A 102 -3.01 10.11 8.82
CA CYS A 102 -3.12 8.91 7.98
C CYS A 102 -1.76 8.49 7.42
N THR A 103 -1.39 7.23 7.60
CA THR A 103 -0.14 6.66 7.08
C THR A 103 -0.35 5.74 5.88
N LEU A 104 -1.59 5.51 5.45
CA LEU A 104 -1.89 4.72 4.26
C LEU A 104 -1.29 5.38 3.01
N PRO A 105 -0.35 4.73 2.29
CA PRO A 105 0.13 5.28 1.03
C PRO A 105 -1.01 5.33 0.01
N ARG A 106 -1.17 6.46 -0.70
CA ARG A 106 -2.16 6.59 -1.78
C ARG A 106 -2.06 5.45 -2.79
N ALA A 107 -0.84 5.10 -3.18
CA ALA A 107 -0.58 3.99 -4.10
C ALA A 107 -1.17 2.66 -3.60
N ARG A 108 -1.19 2.43 -2.27
CA ARG A 108 -1.80 1.25 -1.68
C ARG A 108 -3.32 1.30 -1.75
N GLY A 109 -3.94 2.43 -1.40
CA GLY A 109 -5.38 2.63 -1.53
C GLY A 109 -5.85 2.43 -2.98
N LEU A 110 -5.18 3.10 -3.91
CA LEU A 110 -5.42 3.00 -5.35
C LEU A 110 -5.23 1.56 -5.85
N PHE A 111 -4.15 0.88 -5.44
CA PHE A 111 -3.89 -0.50 -5.85
C PHE A 111 -4.87 -1.51 -5.25
N LEU A 112 -5.36 -1.34 -4.02
CA LEU A 112 -6.26 -2.32 -3.40
C LEU A 112 -7.72 -2.08 -3.74
N PHE A 113 -8.15 -0.83 -3.83
CA PHE A 113 -9.56 -0.44 -3.95
C PHE A 113 -9.90 0.20 -5.30
N GLY A 114 -8.91 0.66 -6.07
CA GLY A 114 -9.12 1.26 -7.38
C GLY A 114 -9.46 2.74 -7.34
N LEU A 115 -9.39 3.37 -6.16
CA LEU A 115 -9.54 4.82 -6.01
C LEU A 115 -8.74 5.35 -4.83
N ASP A 116 -8.47 6.65 -4.86
CA ASP A 116 -7.91 7.45 -3.76
C ASP A 116 -8.66 8.80 -3.65
N ASP A 117 -8.07 9.79 -2.96
CA ASP A 117 -8.57 11.16 -2.82
C ASP A 117 -8.54 11.98 -4.13
N ARG A 118 -7.81 11.51 -5.14
CA ARG A 118 -7.62 12.20 -6.43
C ARG A 118 -8.45 11.59 -7.55
N GLY A 119 -8.96 10.38 -7.37
CA GLY A 119 -9.92 9.77 -8.30
C GLY A 119 -9.81 8.26 -8.36
N ALA A 120 -10.54 7.67 -9.32
CA ALA A 120 -10.51 6.25 -9.61
C ALA A 120 -9.50 5.91 -10.72
N LEU A 121 -8.99 4.68 -10.70
CA LEU A 121 -8.22 4.14 -11.82
C LEU A 121 -9.10 4.09 -13.08
N PRO A 122 -8.61 4.60 -14.22
CA PRO A 122 -9.38 4.64 -15.46
C PRO A 122 -9.63 3.23 -15.99
N ASP A 123 -10.80 3.01 -16.59
CA ASP A 123 -11.18 1.76 -17.26
C ASP A 123 -11.01 0.52 -16.37
N GLU A 124 -11.40 0.62 -15.10
CA GLU A 124 -11.42 -0.51 -14.18
C GLU A 124 -12.82 -0.76 -13.61
N PRO A 125 -13.21 -2.03 -13.45
CA PRO A 125 -14.41 -2.35 -12.69
C PRO A 125 -14.20 -1.98 -11.21
N PRO A 126 -15.30 -1.77 -10.46
CA PRO A 126 -15.22 -1.65 -9.01
C PRO A 126 -14.46 -2.82 -8.39
N ALA A 127 -13.68 -2.55 -7.35
CA ALA A 127 -12.96 -3.61 -6.63
C ALA A 127 -13.95 -4.66 -6.09
N THR A 128 -13.59 -5.92 -6.31
CA THR A 128 -14.28 -7.11 -5.76
C THR A 128 -13.42 -7.73 -4.66
N LEU A 129 -14.00 -8.57 -3.79
CA LEU A 129 -13.23 -9.30 -2.79
C LEU A 129 -12.10 -10.13 -3.43
N ALA A 130 -12.38 -10.79 -4.56
CA ALA A 130 -11.39 -11.57 -5.29
C ALA A 130 -10.20 -10.72 -5.73
N SER A 131 -10.47 -9.54 -6.31
CA SER A 131 -9.41 -8.61 -6.71
C SER A 131 -8.64 -8.08 -5.49
N TYR A 132 -9.34 -7.73 -4.41
CA TYR A 132 -8.72 -7.27 -3.16
C TYR A 132 -7.78 -8.31 -2.57
N ILE A 133 -8.20 -9.58 -2.46
CA ILE A 133 -7.35 -10.66 -1.94
C ILE A 133 -6.10 -10.83 -2.80
N GLY A 134 -6.25 -10.87 -4.13
CA GLY A 134 -5.14 -11.00 -5.06
C GLY A 134 -4.15 -9.84 -4.99
N HIS A 135 -4.67 -8.61 -4.99
CA HIS A 135 -3.85 -7.40 -4.87
C HIS A 135 -3.19 -7.30 -3.50
N LEU A 136 -3.88 -7.61 -2.40
CA LEU A 136 -3.30 -7.59 -1.06
C LEU A 136 -2.16 -8.62 -0.93
N ALA A 137 -2.31 -9.80 -1.53
CA ALA A 137 -1.25 -10.80 -1.56
C ALA A 137 -0.01 -10.30 -2.32
N PHE A 138 -0.20 -9.66 -3.48
CA PHE A 138 0.90 -9.07 -4.23
C PHE A 138 1.53 -7.88 -3.49
N TRP A 139 0.73 -6.98 -2.91
CA TRP A 139 1.24 -5.86 -2.12
C TRP A 139 2.14 -6.35 -0.99
N ARG A 140 1.67 -7.33 -0.21
CA ARG A 140 2.47 -7.94 0.88
C ARG A 140 3.77 -8.56 0.36
N TYR A 141 3.76 -9.16 -0.82
CA TYR A 141 4.98 -9.64 -1.46
C TYR A 141 5.93 -8.50 -1.85
N ALA A 142 5.42 -7.46 -2.52
CA ALA A 142 6.17 -6.27 -2.91
C ALA A 142 6.77 -5.53 -1.70
N ASP A 143 6.08 -5.54 -0.57
CA ASP A 143 6.50 -4.90 0.68
C ASP A 143 7.37 -5.80 1.58
N SER A 144 7.57 -7.08 1.22
CA SER A 144 8.35 -8.03 2.02
C SER A 144 9.88 -7.88 1.87
N PHE A 145 10.32 -7.06 0.92
CA PHE A 145 11.74 -6.93 0.61
C PHE A 145 12.44 -5.99 1.59
N TRP A 146 13.57 -6.44 2.13
CA TRP A 146 14.40 -5.66 3.05
C TRP A 146 15.50 -4.85 2.34
N HIS A 147 15.92 -5.29 1.16
CA HIS A 147 16.96 -4.62 0.38
C HIS A 147 16.89 -4.97 -1.11
N MET A 148 17.30 -4.02 -1.96
CA MET A 148 17.26 -4.13 -3.42
C MET A 148 17.99 -5.37 -3.98
N PRO A 149 19.22 -5.73 -3.56
CA PRO A 149 19.88 -6.92 -4.09
C PRO A 149 19.10 -8.22 -3.87
N GLY A 150 18.32 -8.31 -2.79
CA GLY A 150 17.47 -9.46 -2.50
C GLY A 150 16.29 -9.52 -3.45
N MET A 151 15.70 -8.37 -3.76
CA MET A 151 14.62 -8.25 -4.75
C MET A 151 15.09 -8.62 -6.16
N LEU A 152 16.22 -8.08 -6.61
CA LEU A 152 16.76 -8.34 -7.96
C LEU A 152 17.00 -9.83 -8.23
N LYS A 153 17.47 -10.58 -7.21
CA LYS A 153 17.62 -12.05 -7.29
C LYS A 153 16.30 -12.79 -7.52
N LYS A 154 15.14 -12.15 -7.29
CA LYS A 154 13.81 -12.71 -7.51
C LYS A 154 13.23 -12.42 -8.90
N ARG A 155 14.05 -11.98 -9.88
CA ARG A 155 13.61 -11.72 -11.26
C ARG A 155 12.68 -12.81 -11.82
N ALA A 156 13.04 -14.09 -11.69
CA ALA A 156 12.21 -15.19 -12.20
C ALA A 156 10.78 -15.17 -11.65
N LYS A 157 10.61 -14.77 -10.38
CA LYS A 157 9.28 -14.61 -9.77
C LYS A 157 8.54 -13.40 -10.35
N PHE A 158 9.21 -12.29 -10.62
CA PHE A 158 8.58 -11.14 -11.27
C PHE A 158 8.16 -11.46 -12.71
N VAL A 159 8.95 -12.24 -13.46
CA VAL A 159 8.56 -12.73 -14.80
C VAL A 159 7.30 -13.61 -14.73
N GLU A 160 7.22 -14.50 -13.74
CA GLU A 160 6.02 -15.31 -13.49
C GLU A 160 4.81 -14.43 -13.12
N LEU A 161 4.98 -13.48 -12.21
CA LEU A 161 3.91 -12.58 -11.76
C LEU A 161 3.41 -11.66 -12.87
N ALA A 162 4.27 -11.29 -13.84
CA ALA A 162 3.92 -10.45 -14.97
C ALA A 162 3.05 -11.16 -16.02
N GLN A 163 2.92 -12.49 -15.95
CA GLN A 163 1.96 -13.25 -16.78
C GLN A 163 0.50 -12.94 -16.42
N ASP A 164 0.25 -12.41 -15.22
CA ASP A 164 -1.05 -11.85 -14.85
C ASP A 164 -1.18 -10.43 -15.45
N GLY A 165 -1.70 -10.37 -16.68
CA GLY A 165 -1.86 -9.12 -17.43
C GLY A 165 -2.75 -8.10 -16.72
N ALA A 166 -3.75 -8.54 -15.94
CA ALA A 166 -4.60 -7.64 -15.16
C ALA A 166 -3.81 -6.97 -14.02
N ARG A 167 -3.00 -7.75 -13.29
CA ARG A 167 -2.10 -7.21 -12.27
C ARG A 167 -1.06 -6.26 -12.86
N LEU A 168 -0.43 -6.64 -13.97
CA LEU A 168 0.56 -5.80 -14.65
C LEU A 168 -0.06 -4.48 -15.11
N ALA A 169 -1.24 -4.53 -15.74
CA ALA A 169 -1.96 -3.33 -16.16
C ALA A 169 -2.28 -2.42 -14.97
N ARG A 170 -2.74 -3.00 -13.86
CA ARG A 170 -3.05 -2.24 -12.64
C ARG A 170 -1.81 -1.61 -12.01
N VAL A 171 -0.71 -2.35 -11.89
CA VAL A 171 0.58 -1.82 -11.40
C VAL A 171 1.04 -0.66 -12.27
N ARG A 172 0.97 -0.80 -13.60
CA ARG A 172 1.28 0.28 -14.53
C ARG A 172 0.39 1.50 -14.28
N LYS A 173 -0.93 1.33 -14.18
CA LYS A 173 -1.85 2.45 -13.92
C LYS A 173 -1.54 3.17 -12.60
N VAL A 174 -1.22 2.44 -11.54
CA VAL A 174 -0.80 3.03 -10.26
C VAL A 174 0.48 3.85 -10.44
N LEU A 175 1.53 3.27 -11.04
CA LEU A 175 2.80 3.97 -11.27
C LEU A 175 2.63 5.24 -12.13
N LEU A 176 1.77 5.19 -13.15
CA LEU A 176 1.47 6.33 -14.01
C LEU A 176 0.60 7.39 -13.33
N GLY A 177 -0.24 7.02 -12.36
CA GLY A 177 -1.06 7.94 -11.57
C GLY A 177 -0.33 8.60 -10.40
N MET A 178 0.80 8.03 -9.97
CA MET A 178 1.60 8.57 -8.87
C MET A 178 2.26 9.90 -9.24
N ARG A 179 2.28 10.84 -8.29
CA ARG A 179 3.11 12.04 -8.29
C ARG A 179 4.33 11.76 -7.42
N LEU A 180 5.47 11.46 -8.02
CA LEU A 180 6.62 10.90 -7.26
C LEU A 180 7.07 11.80 -6.11
N ARG A 181 7.07 13.12 -6.31
CA ARG A 181 7.43 14.08 -5.26
C ARG A 181 6.49 14.05 -4.05
N GLU A 182 5.21 13.75 -4.24
CA GLU A 182 4.19 13.76 -3.18
C GLU A 182 3.96 12.35 -2.59
N ASP A 183 4.01 11.31 -3.43
CA ASP A 183 3.51 9.99 -3.07
C ASP A 183 4.63 8.97 -2.78
N LEU A 184 5.87 9.27 -3.16
CA LEU A 184 7.02 8.39 -2.89
C LEU A 184 7.67 8.83 -1.57
N PRO A 185 7.62 8.01 -0.49
CA PRO A 185 8.18 8.42 0.79
C PRO A 185 9.70 8.67 0.75
N MET A 186 10.40 7.93 -0.09
CA MET A 186 11.84 8.06 -0.33
C MET A 186 12.22 7.34 -1.64
N ALA A 187 13.26 7.82 -2.31
CA ALA A 187 13.77 7.24 -3.56
C ALA A 187 14.15 5.75 -3.44
N THR A 188 14.41 5.22 -2.24
CA THR A 188 14.77 3.81 -1.98
C THR A 188 13.58 2.92 -1.60
N CYS A 189 12.35 3.44 -1.66
CA CYS A 189 11.17 2.72 -1.22
C CYS A 189 10.95 1.41 -2.01
N LEU A 190 11.04 0.26 -1.33
CA LEU A 190 11.17 -1.04 -1.99
C LEU A 190 9.85 -1.60 -2.55
N TRP A 191 8.69 -1.24 -1.98
CA TRP A 191 7.41 -1.61 -2.59
C TRP A 191 7.24 -0.90 -3.95
N PHE A 192 7.66 0.37 -4.05
CA PHE A 192 7.62 1.12 -5.30
C PHE A 192 8.53 0.47 -6.35
N TRP A 193 9.76 0.12 -5.96
CA TRP A 193 10.67 -0.57 -6.87
C TRP A 193 10.22 -1.98 -7.24
N SER A 194 9.46 -2.67 -6.39
CA SER A 194 8.83 -3.95 -6.76
C SER A 194 7.77 -3.75 -7.85
N PHE A 195 7.00 -2.66 -7.79
CA PHE A 195 6.04 -2.31 -8.83
C PHE A 195 6.75 -1.98 -10.15
N VAL A 196 7.81 -1.16 -10.09
CA VAL A 196 8.64 -0.86 -11.27
C VAL A 196 9.24 -2.15 -11.83
N PHE A 197 9.79 -3.02 -10.99
CA PHE A 197 10.41 -4.26 -11.43
C PHE A 197 9.41 -5.20 -12.10
N LEU A 198 8.16 -5.28 -11.62
CA LEU A 198 7.09 -6.00 -12.30
C LEU A 198 6.83 -5.40 -13.69
N ALA A 199 6.68 -4.08 -13.78
CA ALA A 199 6.40 -3.38 -15.04
C ALA A 199 7.50 -3.59 -16.09
N LEU A 200 8.77 -3.61 -15.68
CA LEU A 200 9.92 -3.82 -16.55
C LEU A 200 10.00 -5.22 -17.18
N GLN A 201 9.22 -6.18 -16.68
CA GLN A 201 9.15 -7.52 -17.29
C GLN A 201 8.36 -7.51 -18.60
N ASP A 202 7.57 -6.46 -18.86
CA ASP A 202 6.95 -6.18 -20.14
C ASP A 202 7.58 -4.94 -20.79
N GLU A 203 7.80 -4.98 -22.11
CA GLU A 203 8.56 -3.93 -22.79
C GLU A 203 7.78 -2.62 -22.88
N ALA A 204 6.51 -2.69 -23.28
CA ALA A 204 5.66 -1.52 -23.47
C ALA A 204 5.29 -0.88 -22.12
N ALA A 205 4.94 -1.70 -21.12
CA ALA A 205 4.69 -1.22 -19.77
C ALA A 205 5.96 -0.61 -19.15
N GLY A 206 7.10 -1.29 -19.32
CA GLY A 206 8.40 -0.81 -18.83
C GLY A 206 8.78 0.54 -19.43
N ALA A 207 8.67 0.71 -20.75
CA ALA A 207 8.96 1.98 -21.42
C ALA A 207 8.11 3.14 -20.88
N ALA A 208 6.79 2.94 -20.77
CA ALA A 208 5.87 3.96 -20.25
C ALA A 208 6.19 4.36 -18.81
N VAL A 209 6.57 3.39 -17.96
CA VAL A 209 6.95 3.65 -16.56
C VAL A 209 8.29 4.39 -16.48
N VAL A 210 9.28 3.99 -17.28
CA VAL A 210 10.57 4.69 -17.36
C VAL A 210 10.38 6.15 -17.77
N ASP A 211 9.63 6.39 -18.85
CA ASP A 211 9.35 7.76 -19.30
C ASP A 211 8.65 8.60 -18.24
N LYS A 212 7.66 8.02 -17.54
CA LYS A 212 6.98 8.70 -16.43
C LYS A 212 7.94 9.07 -15.30
N ILE A 213 8.82 8.15 -14.90
CA ILE A 213 9.78 8.39 -13.83
C ILE A 213 10.75 9.51 -14.22
N LEU A 214 11.27 9.49 -15.45
CA LEU A 214 12.23 10.48 -15.93
C LEU A 214 11.61 11.86 -16.22
N ALA A 215 10.29 11.94 -16.44
CA ALA A 215 9.59 13.19 -16.68
C ALA A 215 9.17 13.92 -15.39
N GLU A 216 9.21 13.23 -14.24
CA GLU A 216 8.75 13.77 -12.96
C GLU A 216 9.77 14.71 -12.32
N SER A 217 9.27 15.80 -11.75
CA SER A 217 10.12 16.78 -11.05
C SER A 217 10.30 16.38 -9.60
N VAL A 218 11.48 15.85 -9.28
CA VAL A 218 11.93 15.51 -7.93
C VAL A 218 13.16 16.36 -7.55
N SER A 219 13.63 16.24 -6.30
CA SER A 219 14.88 16.89 -5.90
C SER A 219 16.08 16.33 -6.71
N VAL A 220 17.17 17.07 -6.84
CA VAL A 220 18.37 16.60 -7.58
C VAL A 220 18.93 15.33 -6.95
N ASP A 221 19.03 15.29 -5.61
CA ASP A 221 19.53 14.12 -4.87
C ASP A 221 18.64 12.89 -5.10
N ASP A 222 17.31 13.07 -5.06
CA ASP A 222 16.37 11.99 -5.37
C ASP A 222 16.45 11.56 -6.83
N ALA A 223 16.65 12.49 -7.77
CA ALA A 223 16.75 12.19 -9.20
C ALA A 223 17.95 11.27 -9.49
N GLU A 224 19.12 11.59 -8.94
CA GLU A 224 20.32 10.76 -9.11
C GLU A 224 20.12 9.37 -8.50
N LEU A 225 19.55 9.30 -7.29
CA LEU A 225 19.29 8.03 -6.61
C LEU A 225 18.25 7.18 -7.35
N ILE A 226 17.16 7.79 -7.82
CA ILE A 226 16.14 7.14 -8.64
C ILE A 226 16.77 6.60 -9.93
N ARG A 227 17.59 7.41 -10.62
CA ARG A 227 18.29 6.99 -11.84
C ARG A 227 19.22 5.80 -11.59
N SER A 228 20.02 5.87 -10.53
CA SER A 228 20.92 4.79 -10.11
C SER A 228 20.17 3.50 -9.80
N CYS A 229 19.04 3.60 -9.09
CA CYS A 229 18.16 2.47 -8.82
C CYS A 229 17.58 1.90 -10.12
N LEU A 230 17.03 2.75 -10.98
CA LEU A 230 16.39 2.36 -12.24
C LEU A 230 17.35 1.59 -13.15
N LEU A 231 18.59 2.07 -13.30
CA LEU A 231 19.62 1.37 -14.10
C LEU A 231 19.90 -0.04 -13.59
N ARG A 232 19.92 -0.26 -12.26
CA ARG A 232 20.10 -1.60 -11.68
C ARG A 232 18.95 -2.54 -12.02
N TYR A 233 17.71 -2.04 -11.97
CA TYR A 233 16.54 -2.84 -12.35
C TYR A 233 16.48 -3.14 -13.86
N LEU A 234 16.86 -2.17 -14.69
CA LEU A 234 16.92 -2.33 -16.15
C LEU A 234 17.97 -3.35 -16.57
N ALA A 235 19.15 -3.33 -15.92
CA ALA A 235 20.21 -4.31 -16.16
C ALA A 235 19.73 -5.74 -15.86
N VAL A 236 19.08 -5.95 -14.71
CA VAL A 236 18.56 -7.27 -14.32
C VAL A 236 17.35 -7.70 -15.16
N SER A 237 16.54 -6.75 -15.61
CA SER A 237 15.40 -7.02 -16.50
C SER A 237 15.81 -7.24 -17.95
N GLU A 238 17.10 -7.17 -18.28
CA GLU A 238 17.65 -7.32 -19.64
C GLU A 238 17.03 -6.31 -20.62
N ARG A 239 16.94 -5.03 -20.19
CA ARG A 239 16.37 -3.92 -20.98
C ARG A 239 17.44 -2.89 -21.41
N PRO A 240 18.42 -3.26 -22.24
CA PRO A 240 19.54 -2.38 -22.59
C PRO A 240 19.11 -1.13 -23.35
N GLY A 241 18.07 -1.21 -24.19
CA GLY A 241 17.55 -0.03 -24.91
C GLY A 241 16.97 1.03 -23.97
N LEU A 242 16.22 0.61 -22.95
CA LEU A 242 15.69 1.51 -21.92
C LEU A 242 16.81 2.04 -21.01
N ALA A 243 17.83 1.23 -20.72
CA ALA A 243 18.99 1.69 -19.95
C ALA A 243 19.74 2.83 -20.68
N ALA A 244 19.97 2.68 -21.99
CA ALA A 244 20.60 3.72 -22.80
C ALA A 244 19.79 5.03 -22.80
N LEU A 245 18.45 4.96 -22.79
CA LEU A 245 17.60 6.15 -22.67
C LEU A 245 17.76 6.87 -21.34
N VAL A 246 17.85 6.12 -20.24
CA VAL A 246 18.08 6.65 -18.89
C VAL A 246 19.48 7.26 -18.78
N GLU A 247 20.47 6.67 -19.44
CA GLU A 247 21.85 7.17 -19.46
C GLU A 247 21.97 8.47 -20.25
N ALA A 248 21.23 8.60 -21.36
CA ALA A 248 21.29 9.75 -22.25
C ALA A 248 20.57 11.01 -21.72
N ARG A 249 19.66 10.88 -20.75
CA ARG A 249 19.02 12.03 -20.12
C ARG A 249 19.93 12.61 -19.01
N PRO A 250 20.20 13.93 -19.04
CA PRO A 250 21.00 14.61 -18.02
C PRO A 250 20.30 14.61 -16.65
#